data_AF-A0A8T8HW90-F1
#
_entry.id   AF-A0A8T8HW90-F1
#
_cell.length_a   1.000
_cell.length_b   1.000
_cell.length_c   1.000
_cell.angle_alpha   90.00
_cell.angle_beta   90.00
_cell.angle_gamma   90.00
#
_symmetry.space_group_name_H-M   'P 1'
#
loop_
_entity.id
_entity.type
_entity.pdbx_description
1 polymer ?
#
loop_
_entity_poly.entity_id
_entity_poly.type
_entity_poly.pdbx_seq_one_letter_code
_entity_poly.pdbx_strand_id
1 'polypeptide(L)'
;MTRLERWRFTDVRAYLPRTAADPGPWEDVLGKAPEALRSALLTPLMVGLARDVYSDDPAREPAHLLDDTRFPTRQAIEDHLLDASITAAYGDGSDDLPARRRLAELASHLRRSRTYNLAWWELGKPMALGARALLAGSAVAVVGWALAVAVHLAFGFDLSTSVQGGLMSGGLAGAAFAAAHAWLAVKFPQVLRPTSMRLRLRPGKRRETGRRLTVGLLCGAALGAALNLINSILAGSPLDRAFFFFDTAILAIGYGSGAALAFALLSLLETPFDLQRAGAPAELLASNRRTVAIQVLVSTITASIGAPVLMWGVVLLLRWSPLTGWFGLSPNFDPLYGLFVWANTAAIAGAGYALALTAWGQWLLFAWVWLPVTGALPWNLPRFLEDAYARRVLRRFGPYYQFRHSRMQDYLAGGGLDPAGTGPDRA
;
A
#
# COMPACT_ATOMS: atom_id res chain seq x y z
N MET A 1 -4.76 29.12 -7.30
CA MET A 1 -4.70 28.79 -8.73
C MET A 1 -3.99 29.93 -9.44
N THR A 2 -2.69 29.81 -9.66
CA THR A 2 -1.90 30.79 -10.40
C THR A 2 -2.31 30.72 -11.86
N ARG A 3 -2.86 31.83 -12.37
CA ARG A 3 -3.19 32.01 -13.79
C ARG A 3 -1.86 31.93 -14.54
N LEU A 4 -1.59 30.81 -15.22
CA LEU A 4 -0.41 30.69 -16.07
C LEU A 4 -0.50 31.82 -17.11
N GLU A 5 0.46 32.74 -17.08
CA GLU A 5 0.55 33.81 -18.08
C GLU A 5 0.66 33.17 -19.47
N ARG A 6 -0.22 33.59 -20.39
CA ARG A 6 -0.13 33.16 -21.79
C ARG A 6 1.13 33.78 -22.38
N TRP A 7 1.95 32.95 -23.01
CA TRP A 7 3.12 33.44 -23.75
C TRP A 7 2.63 34.23 -24.95
N ARG A 8 3.36 35.30 -25.31
CA ARG A 8 3.14 35.94 -26.61
C ARG A 8 3.86 35.10 -27.66
N PHE A 9 3.30 35.03 -28.86
CA PHE A 9 3.93 34.27 -29.94
C PHE A 9 5.34 34.79 -30.29
N THR A 10 5.62 36.07 -30.05
CA THR A 10 6.96 36.66 -30.16
C THR A 10 7.96 36.03 -29.20
N ASP A 11 7.53 35.70 -27.97
CA ASP A 11 8.39 35.03 -26.98
C ASP A 11 8.72 33.60 -27.42
N VAL A 12 7.76 32.91 -28.03
CA VAL A 12 7.93 31.57 -28.61
C VAL A 12 8.94 31.59 -29.77
N ARG A 13 8.81 32.57 -30.67
CA ARG A 13 9.76 32.78 -31.80
C ARG A 13 11.19 33.04 -31.34
N ALA A 14 11.37 33.65 -30.17
CA ALA A 14 12.70 33.86 -29.60
C ALA A 14 13.23 32.64 -28.83
N TYR A 15 12.35 31.79 -28.28
CA TYR A 15 12.73 30.72 -27.37
C TYR A 15 13.06 29.40 -28.08
N LEU A 16 12.17 28.87 -28.94
CA LEU A 16 12.34 27.54 -29.52
C LEU A 16 13.61 27.39 -30.39
N PRO A 17 13.94 28.33 -31.30
CA PRO A 17 15.18 28.25 -32.07
C PRO A 17 16.44 28.27 -31.19
N ARG A 18 16.45 29.03 -30.09
CA ARG A 18 17.59 29.09 -29.16
C ARG A 18 17.81 27.80 -28.38
N THR A 19 16.79 26.97 -28.26
CA THR A 19 16.85 25.72 -27.50
C THR A 19 17.10 24.49 -28.36
N ALA A 20 17.06 24.63 -29.68
CA ALA A 20 17.33 23.57 -30.64
C ALA A 20 18.83 23.48 -30.96
N ALA A 21 19.31 22.28 -31.29
CA ALA A 21 20.67 22.09 -31.80
C ALA A 21 20.90 22.83 -33.13
N ASP A 22 19.85 22.91 -33.97
CA ASP A 22 19.80 23.74 -35.17
C ASP A 22 18.57 24.67 -35.12
N PRO A 23 18.76 26.01 -35.13
CA PRO A 23 17.65 26.97 -35.11
C PRO A 23 16.87 27.03 -36.43
N GLY A 24 17.46 26.69 -37.57
CA GLY A 24 16.88 26.89 -38.91
C GLY A 24 15.47 26.29 -39.10
N PRO A 25 15.26 24.99 -38.78
CA PRO A 25 13.96 24.34 -38.91
C PRO A 25 12.86 25.01 -38.09
N TRP A 26 13.18 25.52 -36.90
CA TRP A 26 12.22 26.21 -36.05
C TRP A 26 11.92 27.64 -36.55
N GLU A 27 12.90 28.35 -37.08
CA GLU A 27 12.70 29.68 -37.67
C GLU A 27 11.75 29.62 -38.87
N ASP A 28 11.93 28.61 -39.74
CA ASP A 28 11.07 28.38 -40.90
C ASP A 28 9.63 28.03 -40.51
N VAL A 29 9.47 27.09 -39.57
CA VAL A 29 8.14 26.65 -39.09
C VAL A 29 7.39 27.80 -38.42
N LEU A 30 8.07 28.58 -37.57
CA LEU A 30 7.42 29.70 -36.86
C LEU A 30 7.16 30.91 -37.78
N GLY A 31 7.90 31.03 -38.88
CA GLY A 31 7.64 32.00 -39.94
C GLY A 31 6.37 31.69 -40.75
N LYS A 32 6.09 30.40 -40.98
CA LYS A 32 4.94 29.91 -41.75
C LYS A 32 3.78 29.36 -40.90
N ALA A 33 3.85 29.53 -39.58
CA ALA A 33 2.94 28.88 -38.65
C ALA A 33 1.46 29.22 -38.92
N PRO A 34 0.59 28.22 -39.19
CA PRO A 34 -0.85 28.42 -39.31
C PRO A 34 -1.46 28.84 -37.96
N GLU A 35 -2.67 29.39 -37.99
CA GLU A 35 -3.32 29.93 -36.78
C GLU A 35 -3.53 28.85 -35.70
N ALA A 36 -3.81 27.61 -36.10
CA ALA A 36 -3.89 26.47 -35.20
C ALA A 36 -2.59 26.28 -34.39
N LEU A 37 -1.43 26.30 -35.07
CA LEU A 37 -0.12 26.12 -34.45
C LEU A 37 0.24 27.31 -33.56
N ARG A 38 -0.02 28.52 -34.06
CA ARG A 38 0.19 29.77 -33.31
C ARG A 38 -0.59 29.75 -32.00
N SER A 39 -1.88 29.44 -32.07
CA SER A 39 -2.79 29.38 -30.92
C SER A 39 -2.43 28.26 -29.92
N ALA A 40 -1.94 27.12 -30.38
CA ALA A 40 -1.48 26.03 -29.51
C ALA A 40 -0.23 26.43 -28.69
N LEU A 41 0.75 27.04 -29.37
CA LEU A 41 2.03 27.45 -28.79
C LEU A 41 1.96 28.69 -27.86
N LEU A 42 0.80 29.31 -27.67
CA LEU A 42 0.62 30.35 -26.64
C LEU A 42 0.64 29.78 -25.21
N THR A 43 0.57 28.46 -25.07
CA THR A 43 0.56 27.79 -23.78
C THR A 43 1.98 27.33 -23.43
N PRO A 44 2.57 27.74 -22.28
CA PRO A 44 3.93 27.35 -21.91
C PRO A 44 4.17 25.84 -21.92
N LEU A 45 3.11 25.07 -21.62
CA LEU A 45 3.07 23.62 -21.75
C LEU A 45 3.43 23.15 -23.16
N MET A 46 2.74 23.67 -24.19
CA MET A 46 2.90 23.23 -25.57
C MET A 46 4.27 23.63 -26.12
N VAL A 47 4.79 24.80 -25.73
CA VAL A 47 6.16 25.21 -26.04
C VAL A 47 7.18 24.27 -25.40
N GLY A 48 6.97 23.88 -24.15
CA GLY A 48 7.82 22.92 -23.45
C GLY A 48 7.82 21.53 -24.12
N LEU A 49 6.65 21.02 -24.52
CA LEU A 49 6.54 19.74 -25.22
C LEU A 49 7.17 19.80 -26.62
N ALA A 50 6.93 20.88 -27.36
CA ALA A 50 7.52 21.09 -28.68
C ALA A 50 9.05 21.10 -28.61
N ARG A 51 9.63 21.78 -27.61
CA ARG A 51 11.05 21.73 -27.33
C ARG A 51 11.51 20.31 -27.01
N ASP A 52 10.88 19.65 -26.04
CA ASP A 52 11.30 18.31 -25.59
C ASP A 52 11.22 17.25 -26.72
N VAL A 53 10.32 17.42 -27.69
CA VAL A 53 10.12 16.46 -28.81
C VAL A 53 11.03 16.74 -30.00
N TYR A 54 11.19 18.00 -30.40
CA TYR A 54 11.83 18.37 -31.67
C TYR A 54 13.17 19.11 -31.50
N SER A 55 13.45 19.70 -30.34
CA SER A 55 14.74 20.37 -30.10
C SER A 55 15.80 19.42 -29.56
N ASP A 56 15.40 18.36 -28.85
CA ASP A 56 16.30 17.38 -28.22
C ASP A 56 16.69 16.21 -29.17
N ASP A 57 15.94 15.98 -30.25
CA ASP A 57 16.17 14.90 -31.24
C ASP A 57 16.29 15.48 -32.68
N PRO A 58 17.49 15.53 -33.26
CA PRO A 58 17.71 16.05 -34.62
C PRO A 58 17.00 15.26 -35.73
N ALA A 59 16.60 14.01 -35.48
CA ALA A 59 15.92 13.19 -36.48
C ALA A 59 14.43 13.57 -36.64
N ARG A 60 13.86 14.34 -35.70
CA ARG A 60 12.45 14.74 -35.73
C ARG A 60 12.32 16.16 -36.28
N GLU A 61 11.78 16.26 -37.49
CA GLU A 61 11.63 17.56 -38.15
C GLU A 61 10.35 18.29 -37.70
N PRO A 62 10.43 19.54 -37.23
CA PRO A 62 9.26 20.32 -36.82
C PRO A 62 8.38 20.75 -38.03
N ALA A 63 8.89 20.61 -39.26
CA ALA A 63 8.19 20.96 -40.50
C ALA A 63 6.83 20.26 -40.66
N HIS A 64 6.68 19.05 -40.12
CA HIS A 64 5.42 18.31 -40.14
C HIS A 64 4.26 19.01 -39.42
N LEU A 65 4.54 19.93 -38.48
CA LEU A 65 3.52 20.71 -37.78
C LEU A 65 2.81 21.74 -38.68
N LEU A 66 3.32 21.97 -39.89
CA LEU A 66 2.70 22.85 -40.90
C LEU A 66 1.65 22.13 -41.75
N ASP A 67 1.48 20.81 -41.60
CA ASP A 67 0.50 20.04 -42.37
C ASP A 67 -0.93 20.31 -41.86
N ASP A 68 -1.61 21.26 -42.52
CA ASP A 68 -2.99 21.65 -42.21
C ASP A 68 -4.00 20.52 -42.44
N THR A 69 -3.68 19.51 -43.28
CA THR A 69 -4.57 18.36 -43.48
C THR A 69 -4.54 17.41 -42.29
N ARG A 70 -3.35 17.24 -41.71
CA ARG A 70 -3.14 16.40 -40.53
C ARG A 70 -3.49 17.12 -39.24
N PHE A 71 -3.29 18.43 -39.18
CA PHE A 71 -3.47 19.26 -38.00
C PHE A 71 -4.40 20.48 -38.23
N PRO A 72 -5.68 20.24 -38.57
CA PRO A 72 -6.60 21.32 -38.95
C PRO A 72 -7.02 22.22 -37.79
N THR A 73 -6.80 21.80 -36.54
CA THR A 73 -7.26 22.53 -35.35
C THR A 73 -6.16 22.67 -34.32
N ARG A 74 -6.30 23.69 -33.46
CA ARG A 74 -5.47 23.85 -32.26
C ARG A 74 -5.42 22.56 -31.44
N GLN A 75 -6.56 21.90 -31.24
CA GLN A 75 -6.65 20.69 -30.44
C GLN A 75 -5.87 19.53 -31.07
N ALA A 76 -5.92 19.36 -32.39
CA ALA A 76 -5.13 18.33 -33.09
C ALA A 76 -3.62 18.51 -32.87
N ILE A 77 -3.13 19.75 -32.84
CA ILE A 77 -1.72 20.06 -32.54
C ILE A 77 -1.41 19.78 -31.08
N GLU A 78 -2.28 20.19 -30.16
CA GLU A 78 -2.11 19.94 -28.73
C GLU A 78 -2.06 18.44 -28.41
N ASP A 79 -2.96 17.64 -29.00
CA ASP A 79 -3.05 16.19 -28.84
C ASP A 79 -1.82 15.51 -29.46
N HIS A 80 -1.39 15.94 -30.65
CA HIS A 80 -0.16 15.44 -31.28
C HIS A 80 1.09 15.72 -30.46
N LEU A 81 1.26 16.94 -29.92
CA LEU A 81 2.42 17.27 -29.08
C LEU A 81 2.43 16.47 -27.78
N LEU A 82 1.25 16.20 -27.20
CA LEU A 82 1.11 15.32 -26.04
C LEU A 82 1.49 13.88 -26.40
N ASP A 83 0.97 13.34 -27.49
CA ASP A 83 1.26 11.99 -27.96
C ASP A 83 2.75 11.80 -28.28
N ALA A 84 3.29 12.70 -29.11
CA ALA A 84 4.68 12.68 -29.55
C ALA A 84 5.66 12.81 -28.38
N SER A 85 5.28 13.51 -27.30
CA SER A 85 6.09 13.59 -26.07
C SER A 85 6.16 12.26 -25.31
N ILE A 86 5.12 11.44 -25.36
CA ILE A 86 5.11 10.10 -24.77
C ILE A 86 5.93 9.16 -25.66
N THR A 87 5.77 9.22 -26.99
CA THR A 87 6.60 8.46 -27.92
C THR A 87 8.08 8.82 -27.79
N ALA A 88 8.40 10.11 -27.67
CA ALA A 88 9.77 10.58 -27.44
C ALA A 88 10.35 10.00 -26.15
N ALA A 89 9.54 9.99 -25.09
CA ALA A 89 9.94 9.49 -23.79
C ALA A 89 10.19 7.98 -23.77
N TYR A 90 9.39 7.16 -24.48
CA TYR A 90 9.49 5.70 -24.45
C TYR A 90 10.22 5.07 -25.65
N GLY A 91 10.46 5.84 -26.72
CA GLY A 91 11.07 5.39 -27.97
C GLY A 91 10.09 4.59 -28.86
N ASP A 92 10.39 4.44 -30.15
CA ASP A 92 9.58 3.68 -31.13
C ASP A 92 9.68 2.14 -30.97
N GLY A 93 9.89 1.66 -29.73
CA GLY A 93 10.10 0.25 -29.42
C GLY A 93 8.85 -0.49 -28.95
N SER A 94 9.01 -1.80 -28.73
CA SER A 94 7.99 -2.69 -28.13
C SER A 94 7.51 -2.28 -26.74
N ASP A 95 8.21 -1.35 -26.08
CA ASP A 95 7.93 -0.88 -24.72
C ASP A 95 6.95 0.32 -24.67
N ASP A 96 6.69 0.99 -25.80
CA ASP A 96 5.83 2.18 -25.86
C ASP A 96 4.34 1.84 -25.66
N LEU A 97 3.80 0.87 -26.40
CA LEU A 97 2.40 0.46 -26.28
C LEU A 97 2.03 0.00 -24.85
N PRO A 98 2.83 -0.86 -24.18
CA PRO A 98 2.59 -1.21 -22.77
C PRO A 98 2.68 0.01 -21.83
N ALA A 99 3.62 0.93 -22.05
CA ALA A 99 3.80 2.10 -21.21
C ALA A 99 2.62 3.08 -21.34
N ARG A 100 2.20 3.39 -22.57
CA ARG A 100 1.04 4.22 -22.91
C ARG A 100 -0.23 3.73 -22.24
N ARG A 101 -0.55 2.44 -22.41
CA ARG A 101 -1.74 1.83 -21.80
C ARG A 101 -1.72 1.99 -20.27
N ARG A 102 -0.58 1.73 -19.64
CA ARG A 102 -0.42 1.86 -18.18
C ARG A 102 -0.53 3.31 -17.70
N LEU A 103 0.01 4.27 -18.46
CA LEU A 103 -0.15 5.70 -18.18
C LEU A 103 -1.61 6.15 -18.31
N ALA A 104 -2.34 5.65 -19.30
CA ALA A 104 -3.77 5.90 -19.48
C ALA A 104 -4.63 5.29 -18.36
N GLU A 105 -4.33 4.06 -17.93
CA GLU A 105 -4.96 3.41 -16.78
C GLU A 105 -4.71 4.22 -15.49
N LEU A 106 -3.47 4.67 -15.27
CA LEU A 106 -3.09 5.53 -14.15
C LEU A 106 -3.83 6.89 -14.19
N ALA A 107 -3.85 7.55 -15.34
CA ALA A 107 -4.53 8.83 -15.53
C ALA A 107 -6.04 8.70 -15.30
N SER A 108 -6.65 7.61 -15.80
CA SER A 108 -8.05 7.28 -15.59
C SER A 108 -8.37 7.01 -14.11
N HIS A 109 -7.47 6.32 -13.41
CA HIS A 109 -7.59 6.10 -11.97
C HIS A 109 -7.52 7.40 -11.17
N LEU A 110 -6.56 8.28 -11.49
CA LEU A 110 -6.42 9.60 -10.85
C LEU A 110 -7.62 10.51 -11.12
N ARG A 111 -8.16 10.50 -12.35
CA ARG A 111 -9.38 11.23 -12.73
C ARG A 111 -10.59 10.74 -11.94
N ARG A 112 -10.80 9.43 -11.83
CA ARG A 112 -11.88 8.83 -11.00
C ARG A 112 -11.75 9.22 -9.53
N SER A 113 -10.52 9.26 -9.03
CA SER A 113 -10.21 9.64 -7.64
C SER A 113 -10.21 11.16 -7.40
N ARG A 114 -10.50 11.98 -8.43
CA ARG A 114 -10.49 13.46 -8.39
C ARG A 114 -9.22 14.04 -7.77
N THR A 115 -8.06 13.45 -8.09
CA THR A 115 -6.75 13.92 -7.60
C THR A 115 -5.73 14.00 -8.73
N TYR A 116 -4.86 15.01 -8.66
CA TYR A 116 -3.68 15.13 -9.52
C TYR A 116 -2.42 14.59 -8.82
N ASN A 117 -2.51 14.39 -7.50
CA ASN A 117 -1.41 13.93 -6.66
C ASN A 117 -1.49 12.42 -6.53
N LEU A 118 -0.56 11.73 -7.16
CA LEU A 118 -0.30 10.33 -6.91
C LEU A 118 0.49 10.20 -5.61
N ALA A 119 -0.24 10.04 -4.52
CA ALA A 119 0.28 9.64 -3.23
C ALA A 119 0.35 8.12 -3.21
N TRP A 120 1.56 7.54 -3.31
CA TRP A 120 1.70 6.09 -3.36
C TRP A 120 1.09 5.40 -2.13
N TRP A 121 1.11 6.06 -0.96
CA TRP A 121 0.47 5.59 0.28
C TRP A 121 -1.06 5.71 0.31
N GLU A 122 -1.69 6.47 -0.60
CA GLU A 122 -3.15 6.58 -0.67
C GLU A 122 -3.78 5.66 -1.72
N LEU A 123 -2.98 5.06 -2.59
CA LEU A 123 -3.43 4.13 -3.62
C LEU A 123 -4.15 2.89 -3.08
N GLY A 124 -3.87 2.46 -1.84
CA GLY A 124 -4.54 1.33 -1.19
C GLY A 124 -5.93 1.63 -0.60
N LYS A 125 -6.37 2.90 -0.60
CA LYS A 125 -7.66 3.33 -0.03
C LYS A 125 -8.94 2.81 -0.73
N PRO A 126 -9.02 2.63 -2.06
CA PRO A 126 -10.28 2.33 -2.76
C PRO A 126 -10.74 0.87 -2.62
N MET A 127 -9.99 0.00 -1.94
CA MET A 127 -10.40 -1.39 -1.72
C MET A 127 -11.60 -1.46 -0.77
N ALA A 128 -12.62 -2.24 -1.16
CA ALA A 128 -13.74 -2.57 -0.28
C ALA A 128 -13.22 -3.24 1.00
N LEU A 129 -13.90 -2.96 2.13
CA LEU A 129 -13.46 -3.44 3.44
C LEU A 129 -13.32 -4.96 3.50
N GLY A 130 -14.25 -5.70 2.88
CA GLY A 130 -14.21 -7.16 2.80
C GLY A 130 -13.01 -7.68 2.04
N ALA A 131 -12.70 -7.12 0.86
CA ALA A 131 -11.53 -7.52 0.08
C ALA A 131 -10.22 -7.27 0.84
N ARG A 132 -10.13 -6.15 1.56
CA ARG A 132 -8.96 -5.84 2.39
C ARG A 132 -8.81 -6.82 3.56
N ALA A 133 -9.90 -7.11 4.26
CA ALA A 133 -9.89 -8.06 5.38
C ALA A 133 -9.52 -9.48 4.90
N LEU A 134 -10.07 -9.92 3.76
CA LEU A 134 -9.76 -11.21 3.17
C LEU A 134 -8.31 -11.32 2.72
N LEU A 135 -7.77 -10.33 1.99
CA LEU A 135 -6.39 -10.37 1.54
C LEU A 135 -5.39 -10.35 2.71
N ALA A 136 -5.64 -9.50 3.70
CA ALA A 136 -4.82 -9.48 4.90
C ALA A 136 -4.94 -10.79 5.69
N GLY A 137 -6.15 -11.33 5.83
CA GLY A 137 -6.39 -12.63 6.45
C GLY A 137 -5.69 -13.78 5.73
N SER A 138 -5.76 -13.84 4.40
CA SER A 138 -5.07 -14.86 3.59
C SER A 138 -3.56 -14.77 3.74
N ALA A 139 -2.99 -13.55 3.75
CA ALA A 139 -1.56 -13.39 3.96
C ALA A 139 -1.14 -13.83 5.37
N VAL A 140 -1.92 -13.49 6.39
CA VAL A 140 -1.73 -13.98 7.77
C VAL A 140 -1.86 -15.50 7.83
N ALA A 141 -2.78 -16.10 7.07
CA ALA A 141 -2.93 -17.55 7.02
C ALA A 141 -1.71 -18.26 6.42
N VAL A 142 -1.17 -17.73 5.33
CA VAL A 142 0.03 -18.30 4.69
C VAL A 142 1.25 -18.17 5.60
N VAL A 143 1.45 -17.01 6.23
CA VAL A 143 2.55 -16.80 7.17
C VAL A 143 2.40 -17.71 8.39
N GLY A 144 1.18 -17.80 8.96
CA GLY A 144 0.90 -18.67 10.09
C GLY A 144 1.10 -20.15 9.76
N TRP A 145 0.66 -20.59 8.58
CA TRP A 145 0.90 -21.93 8.07
C TRP A 145 2.39 -22.26 8.00
N ALA A 146 3.18 -21.41 7.34
CA ALA A 146 4.62 -21.64 7.19
C ALA A 146 5.36 -21.69 8.53
N LEU A 147 5.02 -20.78 9.44
CA LEU A 147 5.62 -20.75 10.78
C LEU A 147 5.20 -21.96 11.62
N ALA A 148 3.95 -22.39 11.55
CA ALA A 148 3.46 -23.56 12.28
C ALA A 148 4.09 -24.86 11.76
N VAL A 149 4.24 -25.01 10.44
CA VAL A 149 4.98 -26.14 9.84
C VAL A 149 6.43 -26.17 10.36
N ALA A 150 7.12 -25.03 10.33
CA ALA A 150 8.51 -24.94 10.80
C ALA A 150 8.65 -25.32 12.28
N VAL A 151 7.70 -24.88 13.13
CA VAL A 151 7.67 -25.24 14.55
C VAL A 151 7.42 -26.73 14.72
N HIS A 152 6.39 -27.31 14.10
CA HIS A 152 6.10 -28.74 14.23
C HIS A 152 7.30 -29.61 13.81
N LEU A 153 7.96 -29.27 12.69
CA LEU A 153 9.16 -29.99 12.26
C LEU A 153 10.31 -29.87 13.28
N ALA A 154 10.51 -28.71 13.90
CA ALA A 154 11.54 -28.51 14.92
C ALA A 154 11.30 -29.33 16.19
N PHE A 155 10.05 -29.67 16.49
CA PHE A 155 9.66 -30.53 17.62
C PHE A 155 9.57 -32.02 17.25
N GLY A 156 10.00 -32.40 16.05
CA GLY A 156 10.08 -33.80 15.62
C GLY A 156 8.76 -34.41 15.17
N PHE A 157 7.74 -33.59 14.88
CA PHE A 157 6.54 -34.07 14.21
C PHE A 157 6.85 -34.42 12.74
N ASP A 158 6.13 -35.40 12.19
CA ASP A 158 6.26 -35.78 10.79
C ASP A 158 5.71 -34.68 9.86
N LEU A 159 6.11 -34.73 8.58
CA LEU A 159 5.72 -33.72 7.59
C LEU A 159 4.19 -33.66 7.39
N SER A 160 3.50 -34.80 7.47
CA SER A 160 2.05 -34.84 7.22
C SER A 160 1.28 -34.13 8.34
N THR A 161 1.61 -34.44 9.60
CA THR A 161 1.04 -33.76 10.77
C THR A 161 1.42 -32.28 10.79
N SER A 162 2.66 -31.95 10.41
CA SER A 162 3.13 -30.57 10.36
C SER A 162 2.35 -29.72 9.36
N VAL A 163 2.12 -30.23 8.15
CA VAL A 163 1.37 -29.55 7.08
C VAL A 163 -0.11 -29.41 7.45
N GLN A 164 -0.73 -30.47 7.98
CA GLN A 164 -2.12 -30.44 8.41
C GLN A 164 -2.34 -29.47 9.57
N GLY A 165 -1.55 -29.58 10.64
CA GLY A 165 -1.61 -28.70 11.80
C GLY A 165 -1.29 -27.25 11.42
N GLY A 166 -0.36 -27.03 10.50
CA GLY A 166 -0.09 -25.72 9.92
C GLY A 166 -1.28 -25.15 9.18
N LEU A 167 -2.01 -25.97 8.40
CA LEU A 167 -3.11 -25.49 7.56
C LEU A 167 -4.29 -25.05 8.42
N MET A 168 -4.57 -25.82 9.47
CA MET A 168 -5.61 -25.50 10.44
C MET A 168 -5.26 -24.25 11.25
N SER A 169 -4.05 -24.16 11.81
CA SER A 169 -3.62 -23.02 12.63
C SER A 169 -3.48 -21.73 11.81
N GLY A 170 -2.86 -21.80 10.63
CA GLY A 170 -2.75 -20.68 9.70
C GLY A 170 -4.12 -20.21 9.22
N GLY A 171 -4.96 -21.11 8.71
CA GLY A 171 -6.31 -20.79 8.25
C GLY A 171 -7.16 -20.13 9.32
N LEU A 172 -7.12 -20.66 10.55
CA LEU A 172 -7.81 -20.07 11.69
C LEU A 172 -7.28 -18.67 12.02
N ALA A 173 -5.96 -18.51 12.13
CA ALA A 173 -5.35 -17.23 12.43
C ALA A 173 -5.71 -16.17 11.39
N GLY A 174 -5.71 -16.55 10.10
CA GLY A 174 -6.13 -15.68 9.01
C GLY A 174 -7.60 -15.30 9.06
N ALA A 175 -8.49 -16.27 9.32
CA ALA A 175 -9.93 -16.02 9.45
C ALA A 175 -10.24 -15.12 10.68
N ALA A 176 -9.64 -15.42 11.83
CA ALA A 176 -9.76 -14.61 13.04
C ALA A 176 -9.23 -13.19 12.80
N PHE A 177 -8.11 -13.05 12.10
CA PHE A 177 -7.55 -11.75 11.74
C PHE A 177 -8.47 -10.98 10.79
N ALA A 178 -9.01 -11.61 9.74
CA ALA A 178 -9.93 -10.98 8.81
C ALA A 178 -11.20 -10.49 9.52
N ALA A 179 -11.78 -11.32 10.40
CA ALA A 179 -12.95 -10.96 11.20
C ALA A 179 -12.66 -9.81 12.17
N ALA A 180 -11.54 -9.88 12.90
CA ALA A 180 -11.11 -8.83 13.82
C ALA A 180 -10.86 -7.51 13.08
N HIS A 181 -10.19 -7.56 11.91
CA HIS A 181 -9.93 -6.40 11.07
C HIS A 181 -11.24 -5.79 10.54
N ALA A 182 -12.18 -6.60 10.05
CA ALA A 182 -13.48 -6.13 9.59
C ALA A 182 -14.29 -5.48 10.73
N TRP A 183 -14.31 -6.12 11.91
CA TRP A 183 -14.98 -5.61 13.09
C TRP A 183 -14.36 -4.28 13.58
N LEU A 184 -13.03 -4.23 13.67
CA LEU A 184 -12.31 -3.01 14.01
C LEU A 184 -12.61 -1.89 13.02
N ALA A 185 -12.76 -2.19 11.73
CA ALA A 185 -13.00 -1.16 10.72
C ALA A 185 -14.38 -0.53 10.86
N VAL A 186 -15.37 -1.32 11.27
CA VAL A 186 -16.74 -0.87 11.50
C VAL A 186 -16.87 -0.14 12.84
N LYS A 187 -16.33 -0.71 13.93
CA LYS A 187 -16.52 -0.18 15.29
C LYS A 187 -15.50 0.87 15.69
N PHE A 188 -14.28 0.76 15.19
CA PHE A 188 -13.14 1.63 15.54
C PHE A 188 -12.41 2.13 14.29
N PRO A 189 -13.10 2.84 13.37
CA PRO A 189 -12.50 3.31 12.12
C PRO A 189 -11.27 4.22 12.33
N GLN A 190 -11.11 4.79 13.53
CA GLN A 190 -9.95 5.60 13.90
C GLN A 190 -8.69 4.77 14.23
N VAL A 191 -8.84 3.52 14.69
CA VAL A 191 -7.72 2.61 15.01
C VAL A 191 -7.10 2.06 13.72
N LEU A 192 -7.92 1.91 12.68
CA LEU A 192 -7.55 1.36 11.37
C LEU A 192 -7.25 2.41 10.31
N ARG A 193 -7.39 3.71 10.63
CA ARG A 193 -6.89 4.73 9.72
C ARG A 193 -5.39 4.49 9.61
N PRO A 194 -4.87 4.03 8.45
CA PRO A 194 -3.44 3.85 8.29
C PRO A 194 -2.84 5.18 8.68
N THR A 195 -1.91 5.17 9.64
CA THR A 195 -1.37 6.35 10.32
C THR A 195 -1.07 7.39 9.27
N SER A 196 -2.07 8.23 9.01
CA SER A 196 -1.98 9.12 7.86
C SER A 196 -0.93 10.09 8.33
N MET A 197 0.11 10.29 7.53
CA MET A 197 1.25 11.15 7.82
C MET A 197 0.84 12.64 8.00
N ARG A 198 -0.42 12.91 8.31
CA ARG A 198 -0.97 14.20 8.74
C ARG A 198 -0.68 14.38 10.22
N LEU A 199 0.45 15.05 10.45
CA LEU A 199 0.82 15.66 11.72
C LEU A 199 -0.33 16.53 12.24
N ARG A 200 -0.96 16.07 13.31
CA ARG A 200 -1.46 16.96 14.36
C ARG A 200 -1.18 16.25 15.68
N LEU A 201 -0.20 16.76 16.44
CA LEU A 201 -0.01 16.43 17.86
C LEU A 201 -1.31 16.76 18.59
N ARG A 202 -2.20 15.77 18.71
CA ARG A 202 -3.45 15.92 19.45
C ARG A 202 -3.17 15.64 20.93
N PRO A 203 -3.63 16.50 21.86
CA PRO A 203 -3.75 16.12 23.26
C PRO A 203 -4.74 14.96 23.34
N GLY A 204 -4.28 13.78 23.79
CA GLY A 204 -5.11 12.56 23.77
C GLY A 204 -4.38 11.21 23.77
N LYS A 205 -3.04 11.18 23.71
CA LYS A 205 -2.25 9.93 23.67
C LYS A 205 -2.67 8.90 24.74
N ARG A 206 -2.98 9.33 25.98
CA ARG A 206 -3.45 8.43 27.05
C ARG A 206 -4.78 7.72 26.71
N ARG A 207 -5.73 8.43 26.09
CA ARG A 207 -7.03 7.86 25.70
C ARG A 207 -6.89 6.91 24.51
N GLU A 208 -5.98 7.21 23.59
CA GLU A 208 -5.63 6.34 22.45
C GLU A 208 -4.93 5.05 22.90
N THR A 209 -3.91 5.17 23.76
CA THR A 209 -3.23 4.02 24.38
C THR A 209 -4.20 3.16 25.18
N GLY A 210 -5.09 3.78 25.98
CA GLY A 210 -6.15 3.07 26.70
C GLY A 210 -7.09 2.29 25.79
N ARG A 211 -7.55 2.90 24.68
CA ARG A 211 -8.40 2.21 23.69
C ARG A 211 -7.69 1.04 23.03
N ARG A 212 -6.42 1.20 22.66
CA ARG A 212 -5.61 0.15 22.03
C ARG A 212 -5.31 -1.01 23.00
N LEU A 213 -5.10 -0.70 24.29
CA LEU A 213 -5.02 -1.69 25.36
C LEU A 213 -6.32 -2.50 25.44
N THR A 214 -7.48 -1.85 25.51
CA THR A 214 -8.78 -2.54 25.57
C THR A 214 -9.04 -3.40 24.32
N VAL A 215 -8.72 -2.88 23.14
CA VAL A 215 -8.82 -3.64 21.88
C VAL A 215 -7.89 -4.85 21.89
N GLY A 216 -6.63 -4.68 22.30
CA GLY A 216 -5.67 -5.77 22.42
C GLY A 216 -6.14 -6.84 23.40
N LEU A 217 -6.67 -6.43 24.56
CA LEU A 217 -7.22 -7.33 25.56
C LEU A 217 -8.41 -8.13 25.03
N LEU A 218 -9.38 -7.47 24.38
CA LEU A 218 -10.58 -8.13 23.84
C LEU A 218 -10.25 -9.07 22.68
N CYS A 219 -9.44 -8.63 21.72
CA CYS A 219 -9.04 -9.44 20.58
C CYS A 219 -8.16 -10.61 21.00
N GLY A 220 -7.22 -10.39 21.92
CA GLY A 220 -6.38 -11.44 22.48
C GLY A 220 -7.20 -12.46 23.27
N ALA A 221 -8.10 -12.01 24.14
CA ALA A 221 -8.98 -12.90 24.90
C ALA A 221 -9.87 -13.76 23.98
N ALA A 222 -10.46 -13.14 22.95
CA ALA A 222 -11.26 -13.86 21.96
C ALA A 222 -10.42 -14.89 21.18
N LEU A 223 -9.19 -14.56 20.82
CA LEU A 223 -8.27 -15.50 20.15
C LEU A 223 -7.91 -16.68 21.06
N GLY A 224 -7.57 -16.41 22.33
CA GLY A 224 -7.29 -17.46 23.31
C GLY A 224 -8.47 -18.41 23.51
N ALA A 225 -9.69 -17.87 23.59
CA ALA A 225 -10.90 -18.68 23.70
C ALA A 225 -11.20 -19.51 22.44
N ALA A 226 -11.00 -18.93 21.25
CA ALA A 226 -11.19 -19.64 19.98
C ALA A 226 -10.19 -20.78 19.80
N LEU A 227 -8.92 -20.56 20.16
CA LEU A 227 -7.89 -21.61 20.14
C LEU A 227 -8.23 -22.76 21.08
N ASN A 228 -8.72 -22.45 22.29
CA ASN A 228 -9.14 -23.48 23.24
C ASN A 228 -10.31 -24.31 22.71
N LEU A 229 -11.33 -23.64 22.14
CA LEU A 229 -12.49 -24.29 21.54
C LEU A 229 -12.08 -25.28 20.45
N ILE A 230 -11.13 -24.90 19.60
CA ILE A 230 -10.66 -25.74 18.50
C ILE A 230 -9.84 -26.91 19.01
N ASN A 231 -8.89 -26.67 19.92
CA ASN A 231 -8.13 -27.75 20.54
C ASN A 231 -9.06 -28.75 21.24
N SER A 232 -10.14 -28.26 21.87
CA SER A 232 -11.14 -29.11 22.52
C SER A 232 -11.93 -29.95 21.51
N ILE A 233 -12.38 -29.37 20.40
CA ILE A 233 -13.06 -30.08 19.32
C ILE A 233 -12.14 -31.14 18.70
N LEU A 234 -10.88 -30.81 18.43
CA LEU A 234 -9.90 -31.70 17.82
C LEU A 234 -9.51 -32.86 18.76
N ALA A 235 -9.41 -32.59 20.06
CA ALA A 235 -9.16 -33.61 21.08
C ALA A 235 -10.39 -34.45 21.41
N GLY A 236 -11.57 -34.12 20.86
CA GLY A 236 -12.85 -34.76 21.21
C GLY A 236 -13.22 -34.55 22.68
N SER A 237 -12.76 -33.47 23.31
CA SER A 237 -12.99 -33.22 24.72
C SER A 237 -14.39 -32.65 24.98
N PRO A 238 -15.07 -33.04 26.09
CA PRO A 238 -16.40 -32.52 26.39
C PRO A 238 -16.37 -31.03 26.77
N LEU A 239 -17.21 -30.23 26.10
CA LEU A 239 -17.29 -28.77 26.28
C LEU A 239 -18.04 -28.34 27.56
N ASP A 240 -18.69 -29.26 28.25
CA ASP A 240 -19.48 -29.06 29.46
C ASP A 240 -18.67 -29.16 30.76
N ARG A 241 -17.39 -29.56 30.66
CA ARG A 241 -16.51 -29.70 31.83
C ARG A 241 -16.01 -28.34 32.31
N ALA A 242 -15.94 -28.17 33.63
CA ALA A 242 -15.31 -27.02 34.28
C ALA A 242 -13.87 -26.78 33.78
N PHE A 243 -13.16 -27.85 33.37
CA PHE A 243 -11.83 -27.80 32.77
C PHE A 243 -11.78 -26.95 31.49
N PHE A 244 -12.80 -27.04 30.62
CA PHE A 244 -12.88 -26.24 29.39
C PHE A 244 -12.90 -24.74 29.70
N PHE A 245 -13.75 -24.32 30.63
CA PHE A 245 -13.87 -22.92 31.02
C PHE A 245 -12.61 -22.41 31.72
N PHE A 246 -11.96 -23.26 32.51
CA PHE A 246 -10.69 -22.94 33.17
C PHE A 246 -9.56 -22.70 32.16
N ASP A 247 -9.34 -23.61 31.22
CA ASP A 247 -8.33 -23.48 30.17
C ASP A 247 -8.62 -22.28 29.26
N THR A 248 -9.90 -22.06 28.94
CA THR A 248 -10.36 -20.88 28.20
C THR A 248 -9.97 -19.59 28.91
N ALA A 249 -10.21 -19.49 30.22
CA ALA A 249 -9.89 -18.31 31.00
C ALA A 249 -8.38 -18.05 31.06
N ILE A 250 -7.58 -19.11 31.25
CA ILE A 250 -6.11 -19.02 31.26
C ILE A 250 -5.60 -18.50 29.92
N LEU A 251 -6.00 -19.15 28.82
CA LEU A 251 -5.60 -18.75 27.47
C LEU A 251 -6.08 -17.34 27.13
N ALA A 252 -7.31 -16.99 27.49
CA ALA A 252 -7.85 -15.65 27.28
C ALA A 252 -7.05 -14.57 28.03
N ILE A 253 -6.63 -14.83 29.27
CA ILE A 253 -5.79 -13.92 30.04
C ILE A 253 -4.43 -13.76 29.37
N GLY A 254 -3.74 -14.86 29.05
CA GLY A 254 -2.42 -14.81 28.44
C GLY A 254 -2.41 -14.07 27.10
N TYR A 255 -3.35 -14.42 26.21
CA TYR A 255 -3.43 -13.83 24.87
C TYR A 255 -3.92 -12.39 24.95
N GLY A 256 -4.89 -12.11 25.83
CA GLY A 256 -5.37 -10.76 26.12
C GLY A 256 -4.26 -9.85 26.63
N SER A 257 -3.50 -10.27 27.63
CA SER A 257 -2.41 -9.46 28.20
C SER A 257 -1.25 -9.28 27.23
N GLY A 258 -0.86 -10.35 26.51
CA GLY A 258 0.22 -10.29 25.53
C GLY A 258 -0.10 -9.32 24.38
N ALA A 259 -1.32 -9.42 23.83
CA ALA A 259 -1.78 -8.50 22.80
C ALA A 259 -1.91 -7.07 23.35
N ALA A 260 -2.50 -6.87 24.53
CA ALA A 260 -2.63 -5.55 25.15
C ALA A 260 -1.26 -4.87 25.32
N LEU A 261 -0.24 -5.59 25.81
CA LEU A 261 1.11 -5.09 25.97
C LEU A 261 1.75 -4.72 24.63
N ALA A 262 1.61 -5.58 23.60
CA ALA A 262 2.09 -5.31 22.26
C ALA A 262 1.46 -4.04 21.66
N PHE A 263 0.14 -3.90 21.74
CA PHE A 263 -0.58 -2.73 21.24
C PHE A 263 -0.24 -1.45 22.02
N ALA A 264 -0.01 -1.55 23.33
CA ALA A 264 0.45 -0.43 24.15
C ALA A 264 1.84 0.04 23.70
N LEU A 265 2.79 -0.88 23.50
CA LEU A 265 4.13 -0.58 23.00
C LEU A 265 4.11 0.02 21.60
N LEU A 266 3.29 -0.53 20.70
CA LEU A 266 3.09 0.04 19.37
C LEU A 266 2.60 1.50 19.45
N SER A 267 1.71 1.82 20.39
CA SER A 267 1.25 3.20 20.60
C SER A 267 2.33 4.15 21.11
N LEU A 268 3.31 3.63 21.86
CA LEU A 268 4.45 4.39 22.37
C LEU A 268 5.51 4.60 21.28
N LEU A 269 5.71 3.60 20.43
CA LEU A 269 6.67 3.61 19.32
C LEU A 269 6.16 4.31 18.06
N GLU A 270 4.87 4.67 17.99
CA GLU A 270 4.34 5.57 16.96
C GLU A 270 4.88 6.99 17.17
N THR A 271 6.08 7.23 16.65
CA THR A 271 6.62 8.58 16.50
C THR A 271 5.99 9.23 15.27
N PRO A 272 5.42 10.45 15.41
CA PRO A 272 4.83 11.16 14.27
C PRO A 272 5.92 11.52 13.26
N PHE A 273 5.85 10.95 12.06
CA PHE A 273 6.77 11.27 10.97
C PHE A 273 6.46 12.65 10.37
N ASP A 274 7.49 13.47 10.19
CA ASP A 274 7.37 14.81 9.62
C ASP A 274 7.54 14.79 8.10
N LEU A 275 6.43 14.93 7.36
CA LEU A 275 6.41 14.95 5.89
C LEU A 275 7.19 16.12 5.28
N GLN A 276 7.41 17.21 6.04
CA GLN A 276 8.06 18.41 5.50
C GLN A 276 9.58 18.26 5.44
N ARG A 277 10.16 17.32 6.20
CA ARG A 277 11.61 17.05 6.22
C ARG A 277 12.02 15.90 5.31
N ALA A 278 11.06 15.20 4.72
CA ALA A 278 11.35 14.01 3.95
C ALA A 278 11.80 14.35 2.52
N GLY A 279 12.99 13.87 2.17
CA GLY A 279 13.47 13.79 0.79
C GLY A 279 12.66 12.79 -0.05
N ALA A 280 13.20 12.45 -1.24
CA ALA A 280 12.51 11.76 -2.33
C ALA A 280 11.56 10.62 -1.90
N PRO A 281 10.46 10.34 -2.64
CA PRO A 281 9.44 9.34 -2.27
C PRO A 281 9.96 7.94 -1.91
N ALA A 282 11.10 7.51 -2.48
CA ALA A 282 11.74 6.23 -2.17
C ALA A 282 12.40 6.20 -0.78
N GLU A 283 12.97 7.32 -0.32
CA GLU A 283 13.59 7.46 1.01
C GLU A 283 12.52 7.38 2.10
N LEU A 284 11.34 7.95 1.85
CA LEU A 284 10.16 7.78 2.71
C LEU A 284 9.74 6.32 2.85
N LEU A 285 9.75 5.57 1.74
CA LEU A 285 9.39 4.16 1.75
C LEU A 285 10.40 3.33 2.54
N ALA A 286 11.70 3.56 2.34
CA ALA A 286 12.77 2.88 3.06
C ALA A 286 12.75 3.20 4.56
N SER A 287 12.57 4.47 4.92
CA SER A 287 12.48 4.91 6.31
C SER A 287 11.25 4.32 7.01
N ASN A 288 10.10 4.32 6.35
CA ASN A 288 8.87 3.70 6.87
C ASN A 288 9.03 2.18 7.04
N ARG A 289 9.69 1.47 6.10
CA ARG A 289 10.00 0.03 6.23
C ARG A 289 10.83 -0.26 7.47
N ARG A 290 11.86 0.56 7.74
CA ARG A 290 12.71 0.41 8.93
C ARG A 290 11.91 0.64 10.22
N THR A 291 11.08 1.68 10.28
CA THR A 291 10.22 1.94 11.45
C THR A 291 9.22 0.82 11.69
N VAL A 292 8.54 0.34 10.65
CA VAL A 292 7.62 -0.80 10.74
C VAL A 292 8.35 -2.07 11.18
N ALA A 293 9.53 -2.36 10.63
CA ALA A 293 10.33 -3.52 11.00
C ALA A 293 10.73 -3.47 12.48
N ILE A 294 11.16 -2.31 12.99
CA ILE A 294 11.51 -2.13 14.41
C ILE A 294 10.25 -2.29 15.29
N GLN A 295 9.13 -1.69 14.92
CA GLN A 295 7.88 -1.80 15.67
C GLN A 295 7.39 -3.25 15.75
N VAL A 296 7.39 -3.96 14.62
CA VAL A 296 7.02 -5.38 14.57
C VAL A 296 8.00 -6.19 15.39
N LEU A 297 9.31 -6.02 15.22
CA LEU A 297 10.33 -6.75 15.98
C LEU A 297 10.17 -6.57 17.49
N VAL A 298 10.05 -5.33 17.96
CA VAL A 298 9.94 -5.02 19.40
C VAL A 298 8.62 -5.56 19.97
N SER A 299 7.51 -5.36 19.25
CA SER A 299 6.20 -5.88 19.70
C SER A 299 6.15 -7.41 19.70
N THR A 300 6.73 -8.05 18.67
CA THR A 300 6.86 -9.51 18.59
C THR A 300 7.70 -10.03 19.73
N ILE A 301 8.93 -9.57 19.92
CA ILE A 301 9.82 -10.05 21.01
C ILE A 301 9.15 -9.86 22.37
N THR A 302 8.51 -8.72 22.59
CA THR A 302 7.87 -8.42 23.87
C THR A 302 6.67 -9.32 24.13
N ALA A 303 5.85 -9.59 23.10
CA ALA A 303 4.73 -10.54 23.22
C ALA A 303 5.24 -11.98 23.38
N SER A 304 6.28 -12.37 22.64
CA SER A 304 6.89 -13.70 22.68
C SER A 304 7.46 -14.06 24.04
N ILE A 305 8.03 -13.09 24.77
CA ILE A 305 8.63 -13.34 26.09
C ILE A 305 7.65 -13.00 27.22
N GLY A 306 6.98 -11.85 27.13
CA GLY A 306 6.12 -11.33 28.20
C GLY A 306 4.90 -12.20 28.46
N ALA A 307 4.24 -12.69 27.40
CA ALA A 307 3.06 -13.54 27.56
C ALA A 307 3.36 -14.91 28.21
N PRO A 308 4.37 -15.68 27.79
CA PRO A 308 4.72 -16.94 28.45
C PRO A 308 5.24 -16.73 29.88
N VAL A 309 6.01 -15.67 30.15
CA VAL A 309 6.47 -15.38 31.51
C VAL A 309 5.30 -15.08 32.44
N LEU A 310 4.35 -14.26 31.99
CA LEU A 310 3.13 -13.96 32.75
C LEU A 310 2.27 -15.22 32.94
N MET A 311 2.10 -16.02 31.88
CA MET A 311 1.39 -17.29 31.92
C MET A 311 2.03 -18.26 32.93
N TRP A 312 3.36 -18.41 32.87
CA TRP A 312 4.10 -19.28 33.77
C TRP A 312 3.97 -18.83 35.22
N GLY A 313 3.99 -17.52 35.48
CA GLY A 313 3.69 -16.96 36.80
C GLY A 313 2.29 -17.32 37.29
N VAL A 314 1.26 -17.21 36.44
CA VAL A 314 -0.13 -17.60 36.77
C VAL A 314 -0.21 -19.10 37.06
N VAL A 315 0.41 -19.95 36.25
CA VAL A 315 0.45 -21.41 36.44
C VAL A 315 1.15 -21.77 37.75
N LEU A 316 2.26 -21.11 38.08
CA LEU A 316 2.95 -21.31 39.37
C LEU A 316 2.07 -20.91 40.55
N LEU A 317 1.39 -19.76 40.49
CA LEU A 317 0.45 -19.33 41.53
C LEU A 317 -0.69 -20.34 41.72
N LEU A 318 -1.25 -20.85 40.63
CA LEU A 318 -2.32 -21.85 40.66
C LEU A 318 -1.85 -23.19 41.22
N ARG A 319 -0.64 -23.63 40.86
CA ARG A 319 -0.04 -24.89 41.33
C ARG A 319 0.06 -24.96 42.86
N TRP A 320 0.32 -23.82 43.50
CA TRP A 320 0.38 -23.73 44.97
C TRP A 320 -0.94 -23.30 45.62
N SER A 321 -1.98 -23.06 44.83
CA SER A 321 -3.30 -22.65 45.35
C SER A 321 -4.14 -23.87 45.77
N PRO A 322 -4.98 -23.76 46.82
CA PRO A 322 -5.91 -24.82 47.20
C PRO A 322 -7.00 -25.08 46.14
N LEU A 323 -7.21 -24.12 45.22
CA LEU A 323 -8.20 -24.22 44.13
C LEU A 323 -7.88 -25.39 43.19
N THR A 324 -6.60 -25.66 42.89
CA THR A 324 -6.22 -26.77 42.02
C THR A 324 -6.55 -28.13 42.64
N GLY A 325 -6.39 -28.26 43.96
CA GLY A 325 -6.81 -29.46 44.71
C GLY A 325 -8.32 -29.69 44.73
N TRP A 326 -9.12 -28.64 44.90
CA TRP A 326 -10.60 -28.75 44.92
C TRP A 326 -11.21 -29.17 43.58
N PHE A 327 -10.58 -28.79 42.46
CA PHE A 327 -11.06 -29.13 41.13
C PHE A 327 -10.28 -30.28 40.46
N GLY A 328 -9.31 -30.89 41.17
CA GLY A 328 -8.46 -31.95 40.62
C GLY A 328 -7.61 -31.50 39.43
N LEU A 329 -7.24 -30.21 39.39
CA LEU A 329 -6.50 -29.60 38.28
C LEU A 329 -5.00 -29.76 38.49
N SER A 330 -4.29 -30.26 37.49
CA SER A 330 -2.83 -30.25 37.44
C SER A 330 -2.37 -29.38 36.28
N PRO A 331 -2.31 -28.04 36.43
CA PRO A 331 -1.87 -27.16 35.36
C PRO A 331 -0.41 -27.48 35.04
N ASN A 332 -0.17 -28.08 33.88
CA ASN A 332 1.15 -28.38 33.37
C ASN A 332 1.44 -27.46 32.19
N PHE A 333 2.46 -26.63 32.33
CA PHE A 333 2.91 -25.73 31.27
C PHE A 333 4.40 -25.91 31.10
N ASP A 334 4.80 -26.49 29.97
CA ASP A 334 6.19 -26.52 29.56
C ASP A 334 6.59 -25.10 29.11
N PRO A 335 7.52 -24.42 29.81
CA PRO A 335 7.95 -23.07 29.47
C PRO A 335 8.55 -22.96 28.06
N LEU A 336 9.21 -24.02 27.58
CA LEU A 336 9.82 -24.03 26.25
C LEU A 336 8.74 -24.14 25.18
N TYR A 337 7.83 -25.10 25.30
CA TYR A 337 6.69 -25.21 24.38
C TYR A 337 5.85 -23.93 24.36
N GLY A 338 5.61 -23.35 25.53
CA GLY A 338 4.99 -22.05 25.69
C GLY A 338 5.69 -20.98 24.86
N LEU A 339 6.99 -20.76 25.08
CA LEU A 339 7.78 -19.76 24.36
C LEU A 339 7.62 -19.89 22.83
N PHE A 340 7.63 -21.11 22.29
CA PHE A 340 7.45 -21.34 20.86
C PHE A 340 6.04 -20.99 20.37
N VAL A 341 4.99 -21.38 21.09
CA VAL A 341 3.58 -21.06 20.74
C VAL A 341 3.34 -19.56 20.77
N TRP A 342 3.85 -18.88 21.79
CA TRP A 342 3.74 -17.42 21.93
C TRP A 342 4.56 -16.68 20.88
N ALA A 343 5.75 -17.17 20.55
CA ALA A 343 6.57 -16.61 19.48
C ALA A 343 5.91 -16.75 18.10
N ASN A 344 5.33 -17.91 17.82
CA ASN A 344 4.56 -18.15 16.61
C ASN A 344 3.35 -17.19 16.53
N THR A 345 2.57 -17.10 17.60
CA THR A 345 1.42 -16.19 17.69
C THR A 345 1.84 -14.73 17.48
N ALA A 346 2.90 -14.29 18.16
CA ALA A 346 3.40 -12.93 18.09
C ALA A 346 3.91 -12.59 16.68
N ALA A 347 4.58 -13.53 16.01
CA ALA A 347 5.02 -13.37 14.63
C ALA A 347 3.83 -13.25 13.65
N ILE A 348 2.79 -14.06 13.82
CA ILE A 348 1.55 -14.00 13.02
C ILE A 348 0.86 -12.65 13.23
N ALA A 349 0.68 -12.22 14.48
CA ALA A 349 0.07 -10.94 14.82
C ALA A 349 0.89 -9.76 14.29
N GLY A 350 2.22 -9.82 14.41
CA GLY A 350 3.15 -8.83 13.88
C GLY A 350 3.10 -8.74 12.35
N ALA A 351 3.03 -9.87 11.64
CA ALA A 351 2.83 -9.91 10.20
C ALA A 351 1.48 -9.31 9.79
N GLY A 352 0.40 -9.64 10.50
CA GLY A 352 -0.91 -9.05 10.28
C GLY A 352 -0.93 -7.54 10.49
N TYR A 353 -0.29 -7.05 11.56
CA TYR A 353 -0.10 -5.61 11.80
C TYR A 353 0.67 -4.97 10.64
N ALA A 354 1.82 -5.54 10.26
CA ALA A 354 2.67 -5.02 9.18
C ALA A 354 1.90 -4.90 7.86
N LEU A 355 1.11 -5.92 7.50
CA LEU A 355 0.41 -6.00 6.22
C LEU A 355 -0.89 -5.18 6.17
N ALA A 356 -1.65 -5.14 7.27
CA ALA A 356 -3.00 -4.55 7.24
C ALA A 356 -3.08 -3.13 7.83
N LEU A 357 -2.24 -2.84 8.83
CA LEU A 357 -2.32 -1.62 9.64
C LEU A 357 -1.27 -0.57 9.25
N THR A 358 -0.26 -0.94 8.46
CA THR A 358 0.75 0.00 7.99
C THR A 358 0.48 0.46 6.56
N ALA A 359 0.83 1.71 6.25
CA ALA A 359 0.73 2.25 4.90
C ALA A 359 1.59 1.46 3.89
N TRP A 360 2.70 0.86 4.36
CA TRP A 360 3.55 0.01 3.52
C TRP A 360 2.87 -1.32 3.18
N GLY A 361 2.30 -2.00 4.17
CA GLY A 361 1.58 -3.26 3.97
C GLY A 361 0.35 -3.11 3.08
N GLN A 362 -0.42 -2.04 3.30
CA GLN A 362 -1.58 -1.72 2.44
C GLN A 362 -1.17 -1.44 1.00
N TRP A 363 -0.05 -0.71 0.82
CA TRP A 363 0.51 -0.49 -0.50
C TRP A 363 1.01 -1.80 -1.13
N LEU A 364 1.64 -2.69 -0.36
CA LEU A 364 2.12 -3.98 -0.85
C LEU A 364 0.96 -4.89 -1.30
N LEU A 365 -0.06 -5.07 -0.46
CA LEU A 365 -1.25 -5.86 -0.81
C LEU A 365 -2.00 -5.27 -2.02
N PHE A 366 -2.10 -3.95 -2.10
CA PHE A 366 -2.72 -3.29 -3.25
C PHE A 366 -1.88 -3.46 -4.52
N ALA A 367 -0.60 -3.12 -4.47
CA ALA A 367 0.26 -3.07 -5.66
C ALA A 367 0.66 -4.45 -6.19
N TRP A 368 0.84 -5.44 -5.31
CA TRP A 368 1.36 -6.75 -5.69
C TRP A 368 0.30 -7.84 -5.83
N VAL A 369 -0.86 -7.68 -5.19
CA VAL A 369 -1.93 -8.70 -5.21
C VAL A 369 -3.17 -8.17 -5.92
N TRP A 370 -3.66 -7.00 -5.52
CA TRP A 370 -4.92 -6.48 -6.08
C TRP A 370 -4.78 -5.93 -7.51
N LEU A 371 -3.78 -5.08 -7.77
CA LEU A 371 -3.57 -4.49 -9.10
C LEU A 371 -3.34 -5.54 -10.20
N PRO A 372 -2.53 -6.59 -9.98
CA PRO A 372 -2.34 -7.63 -10.99
C PRO A 372 -3.59 -8.49 -11.19
N VAL A 373 -4.31 -8.84 -10.11
CA VAL A 373 -5.56 -9.61 -10.19
C VAL A 373 -6.67 -8.82 -10.91
N THR A 374 -6.67 -7.49 -10.79
CA THR A 374 -7.61 -6.61 -11.50
C THR A 374 -7.12 -6.15 -12.88
N GLY A 375 -5.90 -6.54 -13.29
CA GLY A 375 -5.32 -6.24 -14.60
C GLY A 375 -5.07 -4.76 -14.88
N ALA A 376 -5.07 -3.90 -13.86
CA ALA A 376 -5.25 -2.46 -14.02
C ALA A 376 -3.97 -1.62 -13.89
N LEU A 377 -2.80 -2.21 -13.57
CA LEU A 377 -1.49 -1.53 -13.46
C LEU A 377 -0.31 -2.55 -13.47
N PRO A 378 0.93 -2.14 -13.78
CA PRO A 378 2.10 -3.03 -13.84
C PRO A 378 2.49 -3.62 -12.49
N TRP A 379 2.99 -4.88 -12.50
CA TRP A 379 3.47 -5.63 -11.34
C TRP A 379 4.53 -4.90 -10.49
N ASN A 380 5.29 -3.98 -11.08
CA ASN A 380 6.31 -3.19 -10.38
C ASN A 380 6.03 -1.69 -10.51
N LEU A 381 4.91 -1.25 -9.94
CA LEU A 381 4.49 0.14 -9.93
C LEU A 381 5.59 1.13 -9.49
N PRO A 382 6.42 0.89 -8.45
CA PRO A 382 7.50 1.83 -8.08
C PRO A 382 8.49 2.06 -9.20
N ARG A 383 8.98 0.98 -9.82
CA ARG A 383 9.95 1.07 -10.90
C ARG A 383 9.35 1.77 -12.11
N PHE A 384 8.07 1.53 -12.40
CA PHE A 384 7.35 2.23 -13.45
C PHE A 384 7.21 3.73 -13.17
N LEU A 385 6.87 4.13 -11.94
CA LEU A 385 6.77 5.55 -11.57
C LEU A 385 8.13 6.25 -11.59
N GLU A 386 9.19 5.55 -11.19
CA GLU A 386 10.57 6.06 -11.27
C GLU A 386 11.04 6.20 -12.71
N ASP A 387 10.73 5.24 -13.58
CA ASP A 387 11.00 5.29 -15.01
C ASP A 387 10.23 6.45 -15.68
N ALA A 388 8.94 6.59 -15.41
CA ALA A 388 8.13 7.70 -15.91
C ALA A 388 8.59 9.08 -15.37
N TYR A 389 9.18 9.11 -14.17
CA TYR A 389 9.84 10.31 -13.63
C TYR A 389 11.18 10.59 -14.33
N ALA A 390 12.03 9.58 -14.53
CA ALA A 390 13.29 9.70 -15.24
C ALA A 390 13.08 10.19 -16.68
N ARG A 391 12.01 9.74 -17.32
CA ARG A 391 11.56 10.13 -18.66
C ARG A 391 10.73 11.44 -18.68
N ARG A 392 10.62 12.15 -17.55
CA ARG A 392 9.95 13.47 -17.40
C ARG A 392 8.44 13.51 -17.71
N VAL A 393 7.79 12.36 -17.87
CA VAL A 393 6.32 12.26 -18.00
C VAL A 393 5.65 12.60 -16.66
N LEU A 394 6.24 12.10 -15.58
CA LEU A 394 5.87 12.47 -14.21
C LEU A 394 6.88 13.47 -13.63
N ARG A 395 6.39 14.36 -12.78
CA ARG A 395 7.21 15.24 -11.93
C ARG A 395 7.00 14.90 -10.46
N ARG A 396 8.00 15.20 -9.64
CA ARG A 396 7.89 15.13 -8.18
C ARG A 396 7.43 16.49 -7.63
N PHE A 397 6.45 16.46 -6.73
CA PHE A 397 6.03 17.63 -5.97
C PHE A 397 5.98 17.24 -4.49
N GLY A 398 7.05 17.56 -3.76
CA GLY A 398 7.26 17.03 -2.41
C GLY A 398 7.25 15.49 -2.40
N PRO A 399 6.42 14.83 -1.58
CA PRO A 399 6.36 13.37 -1.51
C PRO A 399 5.46 12.74 -2.58
N TYR A 400 4.86 13.52 -3.48
CA TYR A 400 3.89 13.06 -4.48
C TYR A 400 4.51 12.97 -5.88
N TYR A 401 4.03 12.01 -6.66
CA TYR A 401 4.17 12.04 -8.13
C TYR A 401 2.96 12.77 -8.73
N GLN A 402 3.19 13.60 -9.74
CA GLN A 402 2.12 14.22 -10.53
C GLN A 402 2.49 14.04 -12.00
N PHE A 403 1.48 13.95 -12.88
CA PHE A 403 1.76 14.22 -14.29
C PHE A 403 2.36 15.62 -14.41
N ARG A 404 3.36 15.77 -15.28
CA ARG A 404 4.05 17.06 -15.45
C ARG A 404 3.05 18.19 -15.71
N HIS A 405 1.94 17.86 -16.40
CA HIS A 405 0.83 18.76 -16.66
C HIS A 405 -0.53 18.05 -16.53
N SER A 406 -1.54 18.76 -16.01
CA SER A 406 -2.90 18.25 -15.87
C SER A 406 -3.53 17.88 -17.22
N ARG A 407 -3.23 18.63 -18.29
CA ARG A 407 -3.71 18.31 -19.64
C ARG A 407 -3.21 16.96 -20.16
N MET A 408 -1.99 16.56 -19.81
CA MET A 408 -1.47 15.24 -20.18
C MET A 408 -2.25 14.12 -19.46
N GLN A 409 -2.61 14.34 -18.19
CA GLN A 409 -3.49 13.43 -17.47
C GLN A 409 -4.89 13.39 -18.10
N ASP A 410 -5.46 14.54 -18.49
CA ASP A 410 -6.79 14.60 -19.08
C ASP A 410 -6.83 13.93 -20.46
N TYR A 411 -5.80 14.13 -21.29
CA TYR A 411 -5.61 13.47 -22.59
C TYR A 411 -5.53 11.94 -22.46
N LEU A 412 -4.65 11.45 -21.58
CA LEU A 412 -4.46 10.03 -21.33
C LEU A 412 -5.70 9.36 -20.72
N ALA A 413 -6.42 10.06 -19.84
CA ALA A 413 -7.68 9.57 -19.27
C ALA A 413 -8.84 9.65 -20.27
N GLY A 414 -8.78 10.58 -21.23
CA GLY A 414 -9.80 10.84 -22.24
C GLY A 414 -9.83 9.84 -23.39
N GLY A 415 -8.89 8.89 -23.44
CA GLY A 415 -8.81 7.93 -24.54
C GLY A 415 -8.06 8.48 -25.75
N GLY A 416 -7.13 9.44 -25.57
CA GLY A 416 -6.24 9.92 -26.65
C GLY A 416 -5.33 8.85 -27.29
N LEU A 417 -5.57 7.57 -27.00
CA LEU A 417 -4.91 6.41 -27.60
C LEU A 417 -5.81 5.69 -28.62
N ASP A 418 -7.06 6.12 -28.84
CA ASP A 418 -7.90 5.62 -29.92
C ASP A 418 -7.69 6.49 -31.18
N PRO A 419 -6.94 6.01 -32.19
CA PRO A 419 -6.86 6.67 -33.49
C PRO A 419 -8.18 6.62 -34.27
N ALA A 420 -9.21 5.95 -33.74
CA ALA A 420 -10.56 5.90 -34.29
C ALA A 420 -11.54 6.45 -33.25
N GLY A 421 -12.01 7.68 -33.46
CA GLY A 421 -13.05 8.29 -32.64
C GLY A 421 -14.30 7.41 -32.59
N THR A 422 -14.45 6.66 -31.50
CA THR A 422 -15.76 6.19 -31.04
C THR A 422 -15.97 6.85 -29.69
N GLY A 423 -16.70 7.97 -29.72
CA GLY A 423 -17.19 8.60 -28.50
C GLY A 423 -18.01 7.57 -27.70
N PRO A 424 -18.10 7.73 -26.37
CA PRO A 424 -18.95 6.87 -25.57
C PRO A 424 -20.41 7.16 -25.95
N ASP A 425 -20.98 6.30 -26.79
CA ASP A 425 -22.43 6.17 -26.90
C ASP A 425 -22.94 5.78 -25.51
N ARG A 426 -23.59 6.74 -24.86
CA ARG A 426 -24.38 6.52 -23.67
C ARG A 426 -25.68 5.87 -24.09
N ALA A 427 -25.86 4.61 -23.74
CA ALA A 427 -27.15 4.01 -23.43
C ALA A 427 -27.15 3.59 -21.97
#